data_AF-A0A942NJW9-F1
#
_entry.id   AF-A0A942NJW9-F1
#
_cell.length_a   1.000
_cell.length_b   1.000
_cell.length_c   1.000
_cell.angle_alpha   90.00
_cell.angle_beta   90.00
_cell.angle_gamma   90.00
#
_symmetry.space_group_name_H-M   'P 1'
#
loop_
_entity.id
_entity.type
_entity.pdbx_description
1 polymer ?
#
loop_
_entity_poly.entity_id
_entity_poly.type
_entity_poly.pdbx_seq_one_letter_code
_entity_poly.pdbx_strand_id
1 'polypeptide(L)'
;MECPKCQSAAFTKAGYVSTNQRFRCKSCGHHFTKHPPRTSPELKRIAIHLYLEGLSLKKISQVTEISDVAIGNWIRPLKPGLTSIRKTNCKIKQLHKIEHFMISRNLFNEFGWLIVGFEKNSGINLLGSQQMGNCKLESE
;
A
#
# COMPACT_ATOMS: atom_id res chain seq x y z
N MET A 1 -13.84 -14.58 -16.27
CA MET A 1 -12.43 -15.00 -16.04
C MET A 1 -11.77 -14.97 -17.39
N GLU A 2 -10.63 -14.31 -17.49
CA GLU A 2 -9.99 -14.02 -18.78
C GLU A 2 -8.51 -14.35 -18.69
N CYS A 3 -7.90 -14.64 -19.84
CA CYS A 3 -6.47 -14.87 -19.89
C CYS A 3 -5.71 -13.58 -19.52
N PRO A 4 -4.77 -13.60 -18.55
CA PRO A 4 -4.03 -12.40 -18.14
C PRO A 4 -3.11 -11.85 -19.25
N LYS A 5 -2.84 -12.63 -20.29
CA LYS A 5 -1.99 -12.24 -21.42
C LYS A 5 -2.76 -11.60 -22.58
N CYS A 6 -3.93 -12.15 -22.92
CA CYS A 6 -4.68 -11.75 -24.12
C CYS A 6 -6.16 -11.44 -23.87
N GLN A 7 -6.60 -11.45 -22.62
CA GLN A 7 -7.97 -11.13 -22.17
C GLN A 7 -9.08 -12.03 -22.77
N SER A 8 -8.72 -13.10 -23.48
CA SER A 8 -9.70 -14.06 -24.00
C SER A 8 -10.41 -14.83 -22.87
N ALA A 9 -11.73 -14.94 -23.01
CA ALA A 9 -12.58 -15.77 -22.14
C ALA A 9 -12.51 -17.27 -22.46
N ALA A 10 -11.84 -17.66 -23.55
CA ALA A 10 -11.74 -19.06 -23.97
C ALA A 10 -10.50 -19.75 -23.37
N PHE A 11 -10.71 -20.65 -22.41
CA PHE A 11 -9.65 -21.45 -21.78
C PHE A 11 -10.16 -22.84 -21.36
N THR A 12 -9.23 -23.78 -21.14
CA THR A 12 -9.51 -25.14 -20.65
C THR A 12 -8.74 -25.43 -19.36
N LYS A 13 -9.20 -26.41 -18.59
CA LYS A 13 -8.45 -26.93 -17.44
C LYS A 13 -7.19 -27.66 -17.92
N ALA A 14 -6.05 -27.40 -17.28
CA ALA A 14 -4.73 -27.89 -17.66
C ALA A 14 -3.96 -28.46 -16.46
N GLY A 15 -4.64 -29.27 -15.64
CA GLY A 15 -4.09 -29.86 -14.42
C GLY A 15 -4.08 -28.89 -13.23
N TYR A 16 -3.28 -29.23 -12.21
CA TYR A 16 -3.18 -28.48 -10.96
C TYR A 16 -1.73 -28.07 -10.69
N VAL A 17 -1.56 -26.91 -10.03
CA VAL A 17 -0.28 -26.46 -9.48
C VAL A 17 -0.48 -26.28 -7.98
N SER A 18 0.22 -27.10 -7.19
CA SER A 18 -0.07 -27.26 -5.75
C SER A 18 -1.55 -27.62 -5.57
N THR A 19 -2.32 -26.84 -4.81
CA THR A 19 -3.76 -27.05 -4.59
C THR A 19 -4.66 -26.31 -5.60
N ASN A 20 -4.10 -25.54 -6.53
CA ASN A 20 -4.87 -24.65 -7.38
C ASN A 20 -5.02 -25.18 -8.80
N GLN A 21 -6.21 -24.99 -9.37
CA GLN A 21 -6.50 -25.35 -10.76
C GLN A 21 -5.70 -24.47 -11.73
N ARG A 22 -4.92 -25.10 -12.60
CA ARG A 22 -4.25 -24.47 -13.73
C ARG A 22 -5.16 -24.48 -14.96
N PHE A 23 -5.12 -23.40 -15.73
CA PHE A 23 -5.87 -23.23 -16.98
C PHE A 23 -4.91 -22.96 -18.14
N ARG A 24 -5.31 -23.34 -19.35
CA ARG A 24 -4.63 -23.03 -20.62
C ARG A 24 -5.57 -22.21 -21.50
N CYS A 25 -5.14 -21.02 -21.91
CA CYS A 25 -5.90 -20.19 -22.85
C CYS A 25 -5.93 -20.86 -24.23
N LYS A 26 -7.12 -20.95 -24.84
CA LYS A 26 -7.30 -21.47 -26.20
C LYS A 26 -6.78 -20.50 -27.26
N SER A 27 -6.87 -19.20 -27.01
CA SER A 27 -6.48 -18.17 -27.99
C SER A 27 -4.96 -17.97 -28.09
N CYS A 28 -4.23 -17.97 -26.96
CA CYS A 28 -2.79 -17.69 -26.96
C CYS A 28 -1.92 -18.81 -26.39
N GLY A 29 -2.50 -19.93 -25.93
CA GLY A 29 -1.77 -21.04 -25.33
C GLY A 29 -1.17 -20.77 -23.95
N HIS A 30 -1.31 -19.55 -23.41
CA HIS A 30 -0.74 -19.19 -22.11
C HIS A 30 -1.38 -19.99 -20.97
N HIS A 31 -0.56 -20.47 -20.05
CA HIS A 31 -1.02 -21.17 -18.87
C HIS A 31 -1.06 -20.22 -17.67
N PHE A 32 -2.18 -20.19 -16.96
CA PHE A 32 -2.38 -19.33 -15.80
C PHE A 32 -3.17 -20.04 -14.71
N THR A 33 -3.07 -19.56 -13.47
CA THR A 33 -3.74 -20.12 -12.30
C THR A 33 -4.57 -19.03 -11.65
N LYS A 34 -5.74 -19.38 -11.10
CA LYS A 34 -6.53 -18.44 -10.29
C LYS A 34 -5.86 -18.26 -8.93
N HIS A 35 -4.86 -17.39 -8.84
CA HIS A 35 -4.34 -16.95 -7.55
C HIS A 35 -5.14 -15.73 -7.10
N PRO A 36 -5.88 -15.79 -5.97
CA PRO A 36 -6.26 -14.55 -5.32
C PRO A 36 -4.97 -13.78 -4.99
N PRO A 37 -4.95 -12.44 -5.16
CA PRO A 37 -3.81 -11.66 -4.72
C PRO A 37 -3.54 -11.99 -3.24
N ARG A 38 -2.30 -12.39 -2.92
CA ARG A 38 -1.91 -12.76 -1.54
C ARG A 38 -2.03 -11.60 -0.56
N THR A 39 -2.24 -10.39 -1.05
CA THR A 39 -2.33 -9.18 -0.24
C THR A 39 -3.45 -8.30 -0.75
N SER A 40 -4.17 -7.66 0.18
CA SER A 40 -5.26 -6.78 -0.16
C SER A 40 -4.77 -5.51 -0.89
N PRO A 41 -5.51 -5.00 -1.89
CA PRO A 41 -5.19 -3.74 -2.55
C PRO A 41 -5.09 -2.56 -1.59
N GLU A 42 -5.85 -2.56 -0.50
CA GLU A 42 -5.85 -1.53 0.53
C GLU A 42 -4.48 -1.45 1.22
N LEU A 43 -3.92 -2.58 1.63
CA LEU A 43 -2.61 -2.63 2.29
C LEU A 43 -1.49 -2.12 1.38
N LYS A 44 -1.56 -2.43 0.08
CA LYS A 44 -0.61 -1.89 -0.90
C LYS A 44 -0.68 -0.36 -0.99
N ARG A 45 -1.88 0.22 -1.01
CA ARG A 45 -2.06 1.68 -1.03
C ARG A 45 -1.48 2.33 0.23
N ILE A 46 -1.74 1.75 1.40
CA ILE A 46 -1.23 2.24 2.68
C ILE A 46 0.30 2.18 2.73
N ALA A 47 0.89 1.07 2.31
CA ALA A 47 2.35 0.94 2.26
C ALA A 47 3.00 2.00 1.35
N ILE A 48 2.39 2.30 0.20
CA ILE A 48 2.85 3.35 -0.71
C ILE A 48 2.69 4.75 -0.07
N HIS A 49 1.56 5.00 0.59
CA HIS A 49 1.32 6.28 1.27
C HIS A 49 2.35 6.52 2.40
N LEU A 50 2.59 5.52 3.25
CA LEU A 50 3.61 5.60 4.30
C LEU A 50 5.03 5.80 3.72
N TYR A 51 5.32 5.21 2.56
CA TYR A 51 6.59 5.44 1.88
C TYR A 51 6.76 6.89 1.40
N LEU A 52 5.69 7.48 0.85
CA LEU A 52 5.65 8.89 0.45
C LEU A 52 5.80 9.84 1.63
N GLU A 53 5.25 9.48 2.79
CA GLU A 53 5.41 10.20 4.05
C GLU A 53 6.83 10.11 4.64
N GLY A 54 7.73 9.37 3.98
CA GLY A 54 9.14 9.31 4.33
C GLY A 54 9.50 8.14 5.25
N LEU A 55 8.57 7.21 5.53
CA LEU A 55 8.91 6.01 6.29
C LEU A 55 9.86 5.11 5.48
N SER A 56 10.72 4.38 6.21
CA SER A 56 11.57 3.34 5.62
C SER A 56 10.76 2.06 5.42
N LEU A 57 11.18 1.23 4.46
CA LEU A 57 10.53 -0.06 4.17
C LEU A 57 10.42 -0.95 5.41
N LYS A 58 11.46 -0.93 6.27
CA LYS A 58 11.47 -1.66 7.55
C LYS A 58 10.39 -1.18 8.52
N LYS A 59 10.19 0.14 8.66
CA LYS A 59 9.12 0.70 9.50
C LYS A 59 7.74 0.35 8.95
N ILE A 60 7.56 0.46 7.63
CA ILE A 60 6.31 0.09 6.97
C ILE A 60 6.01 -1.39 7.19
N SER A 61 7.03 -2.25 7.10
CA SER A 61 6.90 -3.69 7.37
C SER A 61 6.45 -3.97 8.80
N GLN A 62 7.04 -3.29 9.79
CA GLN A 62 6.61 -3.42 11.20
C GLN A 62 5.16 -2.97 11.41
N VAL A 63 4.74 -1.92 10.71
CA VAL A 63 3.41 -1.32 10.84
C VAL A 63 2.32 -2.14 10.11
N THR A 64 2.64 -2.68 8.93
CA THR A 64 1.68 -3.39 8.07
C THR A 64 1.76 -4.91 8.18
N GLU A 65 2.73 -5.45 8.91
CA GLU A 65 3.05 -6.88 9.02
C GLU A 65 3.35 -7.56 7.67
N ILE A 66 3.68 -6.78 6.63
CA ILE A 66 4.06 -7.26 5.31
C ILE A 66 5.59 -7.27 5.23
N SER A 67 6.17 -8.24 4.51
CA SER A 67 7.63 -8.23 4.31
C SER A 67 8.10 -6.97 3.57
N ASP A 68 9.18 -6.39 4.05
CA ASP A 68 9.86 -5.25 3.43
C ASP A 68 10.26 -5.53 1.97
N VAL A 69 10.58 -6.78 1.64
CA VAL A 69 10.82 -7.24 0.26
C VAL A 69 9.57 -7.07 -0.62
N ALA A 70 8.39 -7.48 -0.15
CA ALA A 70 7.14 -7.32 -0.90
C ALA A 70 6.79 -5.85 -1.12
N ILE A 71 6.95 -5.03 -0.07
CA ILE A 71 6.75 -3.57 -0.14
C ILE A 71 7.73 -2.95 -1.14
N GLY A 72 9.01 -3.35 -1.09
CA GLY A 72 10.03 -2.92 -2.04
C GLY A 72 9.68 -3.25 -3.48
N ASN A 73 9.16 -4.45 -3.75
CA ASN A 73 8.71 -4.87 -5.08
C ASN A 73 7.52 -4.03 -5.59
N TRP A 74 6.66 -3.51 -4.71
CA TRP A 74 5.58 -2.60 -5.11
C TRP A 74 6.07 -1.19 -5.43
N ILE A 75 7.05 -0.69 -4.68
CA ILE A 75 7.54 0.69 -4.81
C ILE A 75 8.54 0.83 -5.96
N ARG A 76 9.39 -0.19 -6.19
CA ARG A 76 10.44 -0.16 -7.22
C ARG A 76 9.95 0.31 -8.61
N PRO A 77 8.84 -0.19 -9.17
CA PRO A 77 8.34 0.30 -10.47
C PRO A 77 7.78 1.73 -10.41
N LEU A 78 7.34 2.20 -9.24
CA LEU A 78 6.74 3.53 -9.05
C LEU A 78 7.78 4.59 -8.66
N LYS A 79 8.97 4.17 -8.21
CA LYS A 79 10.02 5.04 -7.66
C LYS A 79 10.36 6.26 -8.53
N PRO A 80 10.47 6.17 -9.87
CA PRO A 80 10.75 7.33 -10.72
C PRO A 80 9.73 8.47 -10.55
N GLY A 81 8.44 8.15 -10.40
CA GLY A 81 7.38 9.15 -10.19
C GLY A 81 7.17 9.56 -8.73
N LEU A 82 7.55 8.71 -7.77
CA LEU A 82 7.31 8.97 -6.35
C LEU A 82 8.45 9.77 -5.67
N THR A 83 9.65 9.80 -6.25
CA THR A 83 10.82 10.41 -5.59
C THR A 83 10.68 11.92 -5.41
N SER A 84 9.99 12.61 -6.32
CA SER A 84 9.71 14.04 -6.22
C SER A 84 8.68 14.40 -5.13
N ILE A 85 7.74 13.48 -4.86
CA ILE A 85 6.65 13.69 -3.91
C ILE A 85 7.06 13.26 -2.48
N ARG A 86 8.02 12.33 -2.38
CA ARG A 86 8.42 11.73 -1.11
C ARG A 86 9.04 12.76 -0.16
N LYS A 87 8.50 12.85 1.05
CA LYS A 87 9.03 13.68 2.14
C LYS A 87 10.38 13.12 2.62
N THR A 88 11.44 13.94 2.57
CA THR A 88 12.81 13.54 2.94
C THR A 88 13.17 13.87 4.39
N ASN A 89 12.55 14.88 4.99
CA ASN A 89 12.87 15.38 6.34
C ASN A 89 11.76 15.11 7.36
N CYS A 90 11.33 13.86 7.52
CA CYS A 90 10.29 13.50 8.49
C CYS A 90 10.89 13.04 9.84
N LYS A 91 10.62 13.79 10.92
CA LYS A 91 10.95 13.37 12.29
C LYS A 91 9.88 12.39 12.78
N ILE A 92 10.17 11.10 12.71
CA ILE A 92 9.26 10.05 13.18
C ILE A 92 9.45 9.86 14.69
N LYS A 93 8.45 10.20 15.50
CA LYS A 93 8.39 9.88 16.93
C LYS A 93 7.44 8.73 17.19
N GLN A 94 7.91 7.70 17.89
CA GLN A 94 7.07 6.63 18.40
C GLN A 94 6.43 7.08 19.72
N LEU A 95 5.09 7.03 19.78
CA LEU A 95 4.34 7.33 20.99
C LEU A 95 3.87 6.01 21.60
N HIS A 96 4.28 5.73 22.85
CA HIS A 96 3.93 4.50 23.56
C HIS A 96 2.68 4.66 24.46
N LYS A 97 2.26 5.90 24.74
CA LYS A 97 1.06 6.21 25.53
C LYS A 97 0.34 7.42 24.93
N ILE A 98 -0.99 7.36 24.91
CA ILE A 98 -1.86 8.47 24.46
C ILE A 98 -1.69 9.72 25.34
N GLU A 99 -1.34 9.54 26.62
CA GLU A 99 -1.13 10.64 27.57
C GLU A 99 -0.01 11.62 27.14
N HIS A 100 1.00 11.15 26.39
CA HIS A 100 2.05 12.03 25.82
C HIS A 100 1.57 12.85 24.61
N PHE A 101 0.51 12.40 23.94
CA PHE A 101 -0.05 13.05 22.75
C PHE A 101 -0.77 14.36 23.14
N MET A 102 -1.55 14.34 24.22
CA MET A 102 -2.40 15.46 24.63
C MET A 102 -1.65 16.69 25.19
N ILE A 103 -0.38 16.54 25.60
CA ILE A 103 0.42 17.62 26.21
C ILE A 103 0.84 18.69 25.18
N SER A 104 0.72 18.40 23.88
CA SER A 104 1.35 19.20 22.83
C SER A 104 0.37 20.07 22.02
N ARG A 105 -0.58 20.79 22.66
CA ARG A 105 -1.55 21.69 21.99
C ARG A 105 -0.92 22.67 20.99
N ASN A 106 0.30 23.17 21.24
CA ASN A 106 0.99 24.06 20.30
C ASN A 106 1.52 23.34 19.05
N LEU A 107 1.94 22.07 19.15
CA LEU A 107 2.29 21.25 17.98
C LEU A 107 1.07 20.94 17.11
N PHE A 108 -0.14 20.87 17.69
CA PHE A 108 -1.36 20.50 16.96
C PHE A 108 -1.74 21.52 15.89
N ASN A 109 -1.48 22.80 16.13
CA ASN A 109 -1.86 23.87 15.23
C ASN A 109 -0.80 24.15 14.14
N GLU A 110 0.46 23.76 14.36
CA GLU A 110 1.57 24.08 13.44
C GLU A 110 1.87 22.99 12.40
N PHE A 111 1.42 21.74 12.61
CA PHE A 111 1.74 20.61 11.74
C PHE A 111 0.47 19.86 11.30
N GLY A 112 0.48 19.32 10.08
CA GLY A 112 -0.53 18.34 9.63
C GLY A 112 -0.21 16.95 10.20
N TRP A 113 -1.24 16.24 10.67
CA TRP A 113 -1.07 14.97 11.39
C TRP A 113 -1.58 13.80 10.57
N LEU A 114 -0.83 12.70 10.59
CA LEU A 114 -1.28 11.40 10.09
C LEU A 114 -1.27 10.42 11.25
N ILE A 115 -2.45 10.14 11.81
CA ILE A 115 -2.63 9.07 12.80
C ILE A 115 -3.06 7.82 12.05
N VAL A 116 -2.26 6.76 12.17
CA VAL A 116 -2.57 5.46 11.56
C VAL A 116 -2.90 4.48 12.68
N GLY A 117 -4.19 4.21 12.88
CA GLY A 117 -4.66 3.21 13.83
C GLY A 117 -4.85 1.85 13.15
N PHE A 118 -4.31 0.78 13.73
CA PHE A 118 -4.53 -0.59 13.28
C PHE A 118 -5.34 -1.34 14.34
N GLU A 119 -6.55 -1.78 14.02
CA GLU A 119 -7.21 -2.83 14.80
C GLU A 119 -7.03 -4.18 14.10
N LYS A 120 -6.65 -5.20 14.87
CA LYS A 120 -6.71 -6.58 14.41
C LYS A 120 -8.18 -6.90 14.07
N ASN A 121 -8.46 -7.06 12.78
CA ASN A 121 -9.74 -7.42 12.15
C ASN A 121 -10.75 -6.30 11.79
N SER A 122 -10.47 -5.01 11.99
CA SER A 122 -11.44 -3.93 11.65
C SER A 122 -10.98 -2.96 10.56
N GLY A 123 -9.77 -3.15 10.01
CA GLY A 123 -9.19 -2.20 9.05
C GLY A 123 -8.46 -1.05 9.74
N ILE A 124 -7.95 -0.14 8.91
CA ILE A 124 -7.03 0.93 9.33
C ILE A 124 -7.78 2.25 9.31
N ASN A 125 -7.86 2.91 10.46
CA ASN A 125 -8.42 4.25 10.57
C ASN A 125 -7.31 5.27 10.37
N LEU A 126 -7.32 5.92 9.21
CA LEU A 126 -6.51 7.11 8.93
C LEU A 126 -7.28 8.33 9.44
N LEU A 127 -6.89 8.83 10.61
CA LEU A 127 -7.38 10.12 11.11
C LEU A 127 -6.35 11.18 10.71
N GLY A 128 -6.71 12.01 9.74
CA GLY A 128 -5.95 13.20 9.36
C GLY A 128 -6.73 14.46 9.71
N SER A 129 -6.12 15.38 10.47
CA SER A 129 -6.55 16.79 10.39
C SER A 129 -5.78 17.43 9.25
N GLN A 130 -6.51 17.78 8.20
CA GLN A 130 -5.98 18.60 7.12
C GLN A 130 -6.17 20.07 7.54
N GLN A 131 -5.08 20.80 7.72
CA GLN A 131 -5.10 22.24 7.45
C GLN A 131 -3.98 22.60 6.47
N MET A 132 -4.45 23.04 5.30
CA MET A 132 -3.77 23.78 4.23
C MET A 132 -2.27 23.49 4.02
N GLY A 133 -1.99 22.50 3.16
CA GLY A 133 -0.74 22.42 2.41
C GLY A 133 -1.02 22.70 0.93
N ASN A 134 -0.21 23.56 0.32
CA ASN A 134 -0.42 24.28 -0.95
C ASN A 134 -0.51 23.44 -2.25
N CYS A 135 -1.11 22.26 -2.25
CA CYS A 135 -1.46 21.59 -3.51
C CYS A 135 -2.83 22.09 -3.99
N LYS A 136 -2.84 23.19 -4.74
CA LYS A 136 -3.87 23.38 -5.75
C LYS A 136 -3.61 22.33 -6.83
N LEU A 137 -4.48 21.33 -6.94
CA LEU A 137 -4.63 20.62 -8.19
C LEU A 137 -5.28 21.65 -9.13
N GLU A 138 -4.47 22.27 -9.98
CA GLU A 138 -5.01 22.98 -11.14
C GLU A 138 -5.66 21.93 -12.02
N SER A 139 -6.98 21.98 -12.06
CA SER A 139 -7.80 21.31 -13.05
C SER A 139 -7.75 22.13 -14.34
N GLU A 140 -7.19 21.55 -15.39
CA GLU A 140 -7.65 21.82 -16.76
C GLU A 140 -8.86 20.94 -17.07
#